data_AF-A0A7S2HGM5-F1
#
_entry.id   AF-A0A7S2HGM5-F1
#
_cell.length_a   1.000
_cell.length_b   1.000
_cell.length_c   1.000
_cell.angle_alpha   90.00
_cell.angle_beta   90.00
_cell.angle_gamma   90.00
#
_symmetry.space_group_name_H-M   'P 1'
#
loop_
_entity.id
_entity.type
_entity.pdbx_description
1 polymer ?
#
loop_
_entity_poly.entity_id
_entity_poly.type
_entity_poly.pdbx_seq_one_letter_code
_entity_poly.pdbx_strand_id
1 'polypeptide(L)'
;REIHTYDDEDRKKLMEAFRIIAETSDAVGIEQYGGNYWSLSRLTTTHNNLAGDKECDHLHDGMGFLPGHVSVTRIVEASLQSVDPSVTIPYWEYTIDIEDIGSDGNWW
;
A
#
# COMPACT_ATOMS: atom_id res chain seq x y z
N ARG A 1 3.92 12.32 -1.20
CA ARG A 1 4.10 13.30 -0.11
C ARG A 1 4.55 12.54 1.15
N GLU A 2 5.18 13.20 2.11
CA GLU A 2 5.59 12.55 3.36
C GLU A 2 4.37 12.44 4.31
N ILE A 3 4.21 11.33 5.04
CA ILE A 3 2.98 11.03 5.81
C ILE A 3 2.70 12.01 6.96
N HIS A 4 3.73 12.55 7.62
CA HIS A 4 3.60 13.53 8.71
C HIS A 4 3.07 14.88 8.21
N THR A 5 3.22 15.17 6.92
CA THR A 5 2.72 16.42 6.30
C THR A 5 1.23 16.38 5.94
N TYR A 6 0.56 15.23 6.07
CA TYR A 6 -0.87 15.13 5.81
C TYR A 6 -1.65 15.83 6.93
N ASP A 7 -2.68 16.59 6.56
CA ASP A 7 -3.67 17.06 7.53
C ASP A 7 -4.69 15.96 7.85
N ASP A 8 -5.62 16.25 8.76
CA ASP A 8 -6.60 15.26 9.21
C ASP A 8 -7.58 14.83 8.11
N GLU A 9 -7.89 15.73 7.17
CA GLU A 9 -8.78 15.40 6.05
C GLU A 9 -8.07 14.51 5.03
N ASP A 10 -6.82 14.79 4.70
CA ASP A 10 -5.99 13.96 3.83
C ASP A 10 -5.81 12.55 4.43
N ARG A 11 -5.54 12.45 5.75
CA ARG A 11 -5.44 11.15 6.46
C ARG A 11 -6.75 10.39 6.40
N LYS A 12 -7.87 11.07 6.68
CA LYS A 12 -9.20 10.44 6.69
C LYS A 12 -9.59 9.89 5.32
N LYS A 13 -9.39 10.65 4.24
CA LYS A 13 -9.66 10.19 2.87
C LYS A 13 -8.82 8.99 2.49
N LEU A 14 -7.51 9.03 2.80
CA LEU A 14 -6.61 7.91 2.53
C LEU A 14 -7.06 6.64 3.27
N MET A 15 -7.36 6.75 4.56
CA MET A 15 -7.78 5.60 5.38
C MET A 15 -9.16 5.07 4.98
N GLU A 16 -10.08 5.94 4.58
CA GLU A 16 -11.39 5.53 4.05
C GLU A 16 -11.23 4.76 2.73
N ALA A 17 -10.40 5.25 1.80
CA ALA A 17 -10.10 4.55 0.56
C ALA A 17 -9.44 3.18 0.82
N PHE A 18 -8.51 3.11 1.78
CA PHE A 18 -7.90 1.85 2.22
C PHE A 18 -8.93 0.88 2.81
N ARG A 19 -9.83 1.36 3.67
CA ARG A 19 -10.91 0.53 4.23
C ARG A 19 -11.79 -0.05 3.12
N ILE A 20 -12.17 0.78 2.14
CA ILE A 20 -13.00 0.36 1.02
C ILE A 20 -12.31 -0.76 0.22
N ILE A 21 -11.04 -0.61 -0.16
CA ILE A 21 -10.34 -1.67 -0.91
C ILE A 21 -10.11 -2.93 -0.06
N ALA A 22 -10.07 -2.80 1.26
CA ALA A 22 -9.93 -3.94 2.19
C ALA A 22 -11.22 -4.74 2.34
N GLU A 23 -12.37 -4.07 2.38
CA GLU A 23 -13.68 -4.68 2.65
C GLU A 23 -14.44 -5.09 1.38
N THR A 24 -14.11 -4.51 0.22
CA THR A 24 -14.84 -4.72 -1.03
C THR A 24 -14.13 -5.72 -1.94
N SER A 25 -14.85 -6.75 -2.38
CA SER A 25 -14.32 -7.78 -3.31
C SER A 25 -14.02 -7.19 -4.69
N ASP A 26 -13.15 -7.83 -5.48
CA ASP A 26 -12.85 -7.38 -6.86
C ASP A 26 -14.10 -7.29 -7.74
N ALA A 27 -15.01 -8.28 -7.67
CA ALA A 27 -16.20 -8.27 -8.51
C ALA A 27 -17.06 -7.02 -8.25
N VAL A 28 -17.30 -6.70 -6.98
CA VAL A 28 -18.09 -5.53 -6.58
C VAL A 28 -17.33 -4.24 -6.85
N GLY A 29 -16.04 -4.19 -6.52
CA GLY A 29 -15.25 -2.97 -6.65
C GLY A 29 -14.94 -2.60 -8.10
N ILE A 30 -14.76 -3.58 -9.00
CA ILE A 30 -14.64 -3.31 -10.44
C ILE A 30 -15.94 -2.72 -10.99
N GLU A 31 -17.09 -3.23 -10.56
CA GLU A 31 -18.40 -2.69 -10.96
C GLU A 31 -18.62 -1.26 -10.46
N GLN A 32 -18.20 -0.97 -9.22
CA GLN A 32 -18.45 0.34 -8.58
C GLN A 32 -17.38 1.41 -8.92
N TYR A 33 -16.10 1.03 -8.94
CA TYR A 33 -14.96 1.94 -9.01
C TYR A 33 -14.16 1.82 -10.32
N GLY A 34 -14.50 0.85 -11.18
CA GLY A 34 -13.93 0.69 -12.51
C GLY A 34 -12.71 -0.22 -12.58
N GLY A 35 -12.17 -0.38 -13.79
CA GLY A 35 -11.19 -1.44 -14.12
C GLY A 35 -9.82 -1.34 -13.44
N ASN A 36 -9.49 -0.20 -12.83
CA ASN A 36 -8.26 -0.02 -12.06
C ASN A 36 -8.39 -0.51 -10.61
N TYR A 37 -9.61 -0.81 -10.15
CA TYR A 37 -9.86 -1.29 -8.80
C TYR A 37 -9.29 -2.70 -8.60
N TRP A 38 -8.47 -2.84 -7.54
CA TRP A 38 -7.99 -4.12 -7.03
C TRP A 38 -8.28 -4.19 -5.53
N SER A 39 -8.93 -5.28 -5.09
CA SER A 39 -9.13 -5.49 -3.65
C SER A 39 -7.80 -5.71 -2.93
N LEU A 40 -7.76 -5.43 -1.63
CA LEU A 40 -6.59 -5.72 -0.79
C LEU A 40 -6.25 -7.22 -0.80
N SER A 41 -7.27 -8.08 -0.85
CA SER A 41 -7.10 -9.54 -0.96
C SER A 41 -6.36 -9.93 -2.25
N ARG A 42 -6.72 -9.32 -3.40
CA ARG A 42 -6.01 -9.54 -4.66
C ARG A 42 -4.59 -9.01 -4.60
N LEU A 43 -4.38 -7.78 -4.12
CA LEU A 43 -3.05 -7.16 -4.00
C LEU A 43 -2.10 -8.04 -3.19
N THR A 44 -2.54 -8.47 -2.00
CA THR A 44 -1.76 -9.33 -1.10
C THR A 44 -1.52 -10.72 -1.68
N THR A 45 -2.53 -11.33 -2.33
CA THR A 45 -2.38 -12.62 -3.02
C THR A 45 -1.37 -12.52 -4.17
N THR A 46 -1.43 -11.45 -4.97
CA THR A 46 -0.46 -11.21 -6.06
C THR A 46 0.96 -11.06 -5.51
N HIS A 47 1.15 -10.24 -4.47
CA HIS A 47 2.47 -10.13 -3.82
C HIS A 47 2.97 -11.48 -3.32
N ASN A 48 2.13 -12.21 -2.59
CA ASN A 48 2.49 -13.52 -2.04
C ASN A 48 2.83 -14.55 -3.13
N ASN A 49 2.11 -14.55 -4.25
CA ASN A 49 2.40 -15.47 -5.35
C ASN A 49 3.70 -15.13 -6.08
N LEU A 50 4.09 -13.86 -6.13
CA LEU A 50 5.32 -13.42 -6.78
C LEU A 50 6.55 -13.53 -5.85
N ALA A 51 6.35 -13.49 -4.53
CA ALA A 51 7.41 -13.57 -3.54
C ALA A 51 7.55 -14.94 -2.86
N GLY A 52 6.51 -15.77 -2.89
CA GLY A 52 6.41 -16.97 -2.06
C GLY A 52 7.11 -18.21 -2.62
N ASP A 53 7.69 -18.12 -3.81
CA ASP A 53 8.46 -19.21 -4.39
C ASP A 53 9.87 -19.25 -3.77
N LYS A 54 10.30 -20.45 -3.36
CA LYS A 54 11.58 -20.64 -2.66
C LYS A 54 12.80 -20.49 -3.56
N GLU A 55 12.63 -20.71 -4.87
CA GLU A 55 13.71 -20.71 -5.86
C GLU A 55 13.59 -19.52 -6.81
N CYS A 56 12.38 -19.00 -7.00
CA CYS A 56 12.04 -17.94 -7.95
C CYS A 56 11.28 -16.78 -7.29
N ASP A 57 11.85 -16.12 -6.29
CA ASP A 57 11.28 -14.88 -5.75
C ASP A 57 11.42 -13.76 -6.80
N HIS A 58 10.29 -13.31 -7.34
CA HIS A 58 10.21 -12.27 -8.35
C HIS A 58 10.17 -10.85 -7.78
N LEU A 59 10.02 -10.69 -6.47
CA LEU A 59 9.83 -9.40 -5.80
C LEU A 59 10.95 -9.03 -4.83
N HIS A 60 11.73 -9.97 -4.29
CA HIS A 60 12.77 -9.67 -3.31
C HIS A 60 14.18 -10.07 -3.75
N ASP A 61 14.34 -11.19 -4.45
CA ASP A 61 15.66 -11.69 -4.82
C ASP A 61 16.11 -11.18 -6.20
N GLY A 62 17.17 -10.38 -6.20
CA GLY A 62 17.85 -9.93 -7.40
C GLY A 62 17.26 -8.67 -8.05
N MET A 63 17.41 -8.55 -9.37
CA MET A 63 17.12 -7.31 -10.10
C MET A 63 15.63 -6.98 -10.22
N GLY A 64 14.75 -7.92 -9.86
CA GLY A 64 13.30 -7.73 -9.85
C GLY A 64 12.80 -6.85 -8.70
N PHE A 65 13.60 -6.68 -7.63
CA PHE A 65 13.15 -6.04 -6.39
C PHE A 65 12.57 -4.65 -6.58
N LEU A 66 13.39 -3.71 -7.06
CA LEU A 66 12.98 -2.31 -7.27
C LEU A 66 11.85 -2.17 -8.29
N PRO A 67 11.96 -2.68 -9.53
CA PRO A 67 10.88 -2.53 -10.51
C PRO A 67 9.59 -3.23 -10.09
N GLY A 68 9.68 -4.36 -9.39
CA GLY A 68 8.56 -5.10 -8.84
C GLY A 68 7.79 -4.27 -7.80
N HIS A 69 8.48 -3.76 -6.78
CA HIS A 69 7.87 -2.95 -5.73
C HIS A 69 7.28 -1.64 -6.26
N VAL A 70 7.98 -0.93 -7.17
CA VAL A 70 7.43 0.26 -7.83
C VAL A 70 6.14 -0.06 -8.58
N SER A 71 6.07 -1.22 -9.25
CA SER A 71 4.87 -1.66 -9.96
C SER A 71 3.72 -1.99 -9.01
N VAL A 72 4.00 -2.70 -7.91
CA VAL A 72 2.99 -3.00 -6.88
C VAL A 72 2.46 -1.70 -6.26
N THR A 73 3.33 -0.78 -5.85
CA THR A 73 2.92 0.53 -5.30
C THR A 73 2.03 1.29 -6.26
N ARG A 74 2.36 1.30 -7.57
CA ARG A 74 1.52 1.94 -8.59
C ARG A 74 0.12 1.32 -8.68
N ILE A 75 0.01 0.00 -8.57
CA ILE A 75 -1.29 -0.68 -8.62
C ILE A 75 -2.11 -0.35 -7.36
N VAL A 76 -1.47 -0.32 -6.18
CA VAL A 76 -2.14 0.10 -4.94
C VAL A 76 -2.66 1.54 -5.09
N GLU A 77 -1.85 2.46 -5.62
CA GLU A 77 -2.25 3.86 -5.78
C GLU A 77 -3.41 3.99 -6.78
N ALA A 78 -3.34 3.28 -7.91
CA ALA A 78 -4.42 3.26 -8.90
C ALA A 78 -5.73 2.70 -8.32
N SER A 79 -5.67 1.68 -7.46
CA SER A 79 -6.84 1.13 -6.79
C SER A 79 -7.46 2.16 -5.82
N LEU A 80 -6.63 2.80 -4.98
CA LEU A 80 -7.08 3.85 -4.07
C LEU A 80 -7.69 5.05 -4.83
N GLN A 81 -7.06 5.47 -5.93
CA GLN A 81 -7.56 6.57 -6.78
C GLN A 81 -8.83 6.22 -7.56
N SER A 82 -9.12 4.93 -7.74
CA SER A 82 -10.41 4.49 -8.30
C SER A 82 -11.55 4.74 -7.30
N VAL A 83 -11.25 4.75 -6.00
CA VAL A 83 -12.20 5.05 -4.92
C VAL A 83 -12.27 6.57 -4.66
N ASP A 84 -11.13 7.23 -4.49
CA ASP A 84 -11.04 8.68 -4.33
C ASP A 84 -9.87 9.25 -5.16
N PRO A 85 -10.13 9.94 -6.28
CA PRO A 85 -9.06 10.41 -7.17
C PRO A 85 -8.17 11.51 -6.55
N SER A 86 -8.51 12.03 -5.36
CA SER A 86 -7.70 13.02 -4.65
C SER A 86 -6.60 12.43 -3.78
N VAL A 87 -6.64 11.11 -3.50
CA VAL A 87 -5.62 10.47 -2.64
C VAL A 87 -4.37 10.07 -3.42
N THR A 88 -3.25 10.07 -2.72
CA THR A 88 -1.95 9.56 -3.19
C THR A 88 -1.30 8.77 -2.07
N ILE A 89 -0.53 7.74 -2.41
CA ILE A 89 0.21 6.97 -1.40
C ILE A 89 1.33 7.86 -0.83
N PRO A 90 1.35 8.12 0.48
CA PRO A 90 2.47 8.81 1.09
C PRO A 90 3.68 7.87 1.20
N TYR A 91 4.88 8.45 1.22
CA TYR A 91 6.03 7.74 1.77
C TYR A 91 6.14 8.05 3.26
N TRP A 92 6.76 7.13 3.98
CA TRP A 92 7.03 7.26 5.40
C TRP A 92 8.54 7.39 5.61
N GLU A 93 8.98 8.55 6.09
CA GLU A 93 10.37 8.72 6.54
C GLU A 93 10.51 8.17 7.96
N TYR A 94 10.72 6.86 8.07
CA TYR A 94 10.73 6.13 9.34
C TYR A 94 11.82 6.59 10.31
N THR A 95 12.84 7.33 9.85
CA THR A 95 13.88 7.88 10.74
C THR A 95 13.38 9.00 11.64
N ILE A 96 12.24 9.62 11.33
CA ILE A 96 11.60 10.60 12.22
C ILE A 96 11.10 9.91 13.49
N ASP A 97 10.50 8.73 13.35
CA ASP A 97 9.89 7.97 14.47
C ASP A 97 10.91 7.10 15.22
N ILE A 98 12.13 6.93 14.70
CA ILE A 98 13.16 6.13 15.35
C ILE A 98 13.62 6.75 16.68
N GLU A 99 13.50 8.08 16.81
CA GLU A 99 13.86 8.80 18.05
C GLU A 99 12.94 8.40 19.22
N ASP A 100 11.67 8.10 18.95
CA ASP A 100 10.69 7.72 19.98
C ASP A 100 10.94 6.31 20.53
N ILE A 101 11.43 5.37 19.70
CA ILE A 101 11.71 3.98 20.10
C ILE A 101 12.83 3.92 21.17
N GLY A 102 13.72 4.92 21.23
CA GLY A 102 14.80 4.99 22.22
C GLY A 102 14.51 5.77 23.50
N SER A 103 13.46 6.58 23.51
CA SER A 103 13.18 7.51 24.61
C SER A 103 12.42 6.87 25.79
N ASP A 104 11.73 5.75 25.55
CA ASP A 104 10.95 5.02 26.55
C ASP A 104 11.78 4.02 27.37
N GLY A 105 13.07 3.88 27.07
CA GLY A 105 14.03 3.08 27.85
C GLY A 105 13.79 1.56 27.86
N ASN A 106 12.77 1.06 27.16
CA ASN A 106 12.39 -0.34 27.16
C ASN A 106 12.74 -1.00 25.82
N TRP A 107 14.00 -1.43 25.73
CA TRP A 107 14.52 -2.15 24.57
C TRP A 107 14.30 -3.68 24.64
N TRP A 108 13.50 -4.17 25.60
CA TRP A 108 13.17 -5.59 25.80
C TRP A 108 11.79 -5.78 26.42
#